data_AF-A0A558IPK1-F1
#
_entry.id   AF-A0A558IPK1-F1
#
_cell.length_a   1.000
_cell.length_b   1.000
_cell.length_c   1.000
_cell.angle_alpha   90.00
_cell.angle_beta   90.00
_cell.angle_gamma   90.00
#
_symmetry.space_group_name_H-M   'P 1'
#
loop_
_entity.id
_entity.type
_entity.pdbx_description
1 polymer ?
#
loop_
_entity_poly.entity_id
_entity_poly.type
_entity_poly.pdbx_seq_one_letter_code
_entity_poly.pdbx_strand_id
1 'polypeptide(L)'
;MRIRQYYVATAVMCALTLVYMLLRWDSVPNPIPVHFDGSGNPDRFEPKSFFNATALVWIGVVFAIALPLCVPPVSLARKTAQVPVESALPFSETTAQRAELLAEKTTTFIAQTVFAMTTCVCLTAVCTVVPDIPFSGFLLVAAWIAFTVFVMIQGVRLTLTSAKDVKAIPTDHDEQVRNKALRFAGGMGVYNEPADPMCMAVFSTNPSKLQINTAHEPGRRYLWRMGIALAASIAFCVLIAVL
;
A
#
# COMPACT_ATOMS: atom_id res chain seq x y z
N MET A 1 -12.89 2.61 -11.51
CA MET A 1 -13.40 1.95 -10.28
C MET A 1 -13.18 2.86 -9.09
N ARG A 2 -14.14 2.95 -8.16
CA ARG A 2 -13.94 3.62 -6.86
C ARG A 2 -12.96 2.80 -6.02
N ILE A 3 -12.21 3.43 -5.09
CA ILE A 3 -11.23 2.75 -4.22
C ILE A 3 -11.78 1.46 -3.59
N ARG A 4 -12.99 1.52 -3.02
CA ARG A 4 -13.65 0.35 -2.41
C ARG A 4 -13.85 -0.81 -3.39
N GLN A 5 -14.13 -0.51 -4.66
CA GLN A 5 -14.33 -1.55 -5.69
C GLN A 5 -13.03 -2.30 -5.99
N TYR A 6 -11.87 -1.65 -5.91
CA TYR A 6 -10.58 -2.36 -6.04
C TYR A 6 -10.40 -3.37 -4.91
N TYR A 7 -10.64 -2.99 -3.66
CA TYR A 7 -10.50 -3.93 -2.53
C TYR A 7 -11.52 -5.07 -2.57
N VAL A 8 -12.77 -4.79 -2.98
CA VAL A 8 -13.77 -5.84 -3.21
C VAL A 8 -13.31 -6.77 -4.32
N ALA A 9 -12.82 -6.24 -5.45
CA ALA A 9 -12.31 -7.05 -6.54
C ALA A 9 -11.10 -7.90 -6.08
N THR A 10 -10.18 -7.35 -5.28
CA THR A 10 -9.07 -8.09 -4.69
C THR A 10 -9.57 -9.26 -3.84
N ALA A 11 -10.54 -9.03 -2.96
CA ALA A 11 -11.10 -10.08 -2.11
C ALA A 11 -11.79 -11.18 -2.95
N VAL A 12 -12.55 -10.78 -3.97
CA VAL A 12 -13.19 -11.70 -4.92
C VAL A 12 -12.14 -12.52 -5.67
N MET A 13 -11.05 -11.90 -6.15
CA MET A 13 -9.97 -12.62 -6.81
C MET A 13 -9.34 -13.68 -5.90
N CYS A 14 -8.98 -13.33 -4.66
CA CYS A 14 -8.47 -14.31 -3.70
C CYS A 14 -9.46 -15.46 -3.47
N ALA A 15 -10.74 -15.14 -3.25
CA ALA A 15 -11.77 -16.14 -3.00
C ALA A 15 -11.97 -17.09 -4.20
N LEU A 16 -12.04 -16.54 -5.41
CA LEU A 16 -12.16 -17.33 -6.64
C LEU A 16 -10.96 -18.23 -6.84
N THR A 17 -9.75 -17.74 -6.57
CA THR A 17 -8.53 -18.54 -6.65
C THR A 17 -8.55 -19.68 -5.63
N LEU A 18 -8.91 -19.43 -4.37
CA LEU A 18 -9.03 -20.48 -3.36
C LEU A 18 -10.06 -21.53 -3.74
N VAL A 19 -11.25 -21.11 -4.18
CA VAL A 19 -12.31 -22.02 -4.65
C VAL A 19 -11.81 -22.84 -5.83
N TYR A 20 -11.16 -22.23 -6.80
CA TYR A 20 -10.60 -22.93 -7.96
C TYR A 20 -9.56 -23.99 -7.54
N MET A 21 -8.64 -23.65 -6.64
CA MET A 21 -7.63 -24.58 -6.15
C MET A 21 -8.25 -25.75 -5.37
N LEU A 22 -9.31 -25.50 -4.60
CA LEU A 22 -10.07 -26.55 -3.90
C LEU A 22 -10.80 -27.47 -4.88
N LEU A 23 -11.41 -26.92 -5.93
CA LEU A 23 -12.06 -27.72 -6.98
C LEU A 23 -11.05 -28.57 -7.78
N ARG A 24 -9.78 -28.15 -7.80
CA ARG A 24 -8.68 -28.87 -8.45
C ARG A 24 -7.80 -29.63 -7.45
N TRP A 25 -8.26 -29.82 -6.22
CA TRP A 25 -7.46 -30.38 -5.15
C TRP A 25 -6.88 -31.75 -5.52
N ASP A 26 -7.65 -32.62 -6.18
CA ASP A 26 -7.17 -33.95 -6.56
C ASP A 26 -6.03 -33.92 -7.60
N SER A 27 -6.00 -32.91 -8.47
CA SER A 27 -4.91 -32.70 -9.43
C SER A 27 -3.64 -32.13 -8.80
N VAL A 28 -3.72 -31.53 -7.60
CA VAL A 28 -2.54 -30.95 -6.93
C VAL A 28 -1.53 -32.05 -6.59
N PRO A 29 -0.25 -31.93 -7.01
CA PRO A 29 0.73 -32.98 -6.80
C PRO A 29 1.07 -33.16 -5.31
N ASN A 30 1.53 -34.35 -4.97
CA ASN A 30 2.13 -34.65 -3.67
C ASN A 30 3.49 -35.32 -3.91
N PRO A 31 4.62 -34.63 -3.70
CA PRO A 31 4.75 -33.33 -3.05
C PRO A 31 4.46 -32.11 -3.97
N ILE A 32 4.24 -30.93 -3.37
CA ILE A 32 3.97 -29.66 -4.06
C ILE A 32 5.28 -28.91 -4.33
N PRO A 33 5.51 -28.37 -5.54
CA PRO A 33 6.66 -27.51 -5.81
C PRO A 33 6.49 -26.14 -5.11
N VAL A 34 7.49 -25.73 -4.33
CA VAL A 34 7.47 -24.46 -3.57
C VAL A 34 8.59 -23.49 -3.93
N HIS A 35 9.63 -23.97 -4.62
CA HIS A 35 10.70 -23.15 -5.17
C HIS A 35 11.03 -23.64 -6.58
N PHE A 36 11.54 -22.72 -7.40
CA PHE A 36 11.92 -22.96 -8.78
C PHE A 36 13.30 -22.37 -9.01
N ASP A 37 14.15 -23.12 -9.71
CA ASP A 37 15.48 -22.67 -10.08
C ASP A 37 15.44 -21.56 -11.16
N GLY A 38 16.61 -21.02 -11.52
CA GLY A 38 16.72 -20.00 -12.57
C GLY A 38 16.32 -20.48 -13.97
N SER A 39 16.17 -21.79 -14.18
CA SER A 39 15.67 -22.41 -15.41
C SER A 39 14.16 -22.68 -15.36
N GLY A 40 13.49 -22.38 -14.24
CA GLY A 40 12.06 -22.58 -14.05
C GLY A 40 11.67 -24.02 -13.70
N ASN A 41 12.64 -24.88 -13.34
CA ASN A 41 12.35 -26.22 -12.85
C ASN A 41 12.12 -26.18 -11.34
N PRO A 42 11.17 -26.96 -10.80
CA PRO A 42 11.06 -27.13 -9.36
C PRO A 42 12.33 -27.75 -8.76
N ASP A 43 12.89 -27.11 -7.74
CA ASP A 43 14.10 -27.56 -7.03
C ASP A 43 13.90 -27.72 -5.50
N ARG A 44 12.76 -27.25 -4.96
CA ARG A 44 12.28 -27.54 -3.60
C ARG A 44 10.81 -27.95 -3.62
N PHE A 45 10.48 -28.92 -2.78
CA PHE A 45 9.13 -29.47 -2.65
C PHE A 45 8.71 -29.58 -1.19
N GLU A 46 7.41 -29.47 -0.93
CA GLU A 46 6.80 -29.65 0.39
C GLU A 46 5.66 -30.66 0.35
N PRO A 47 5.31 -31.31 1.49
CA PRO A 47 4.15 -32.19 1.56
C PRO A 47 2.86 -31.47 1.14
N LYS A 48 1.98 -32.19 0.44
CA LYS A 48 0.66 -31.66 0.07
C LYS A 48 -0.15 -31.33 1.31
N SER A 49 -0.40 -30.05 1.50
CA SER A 49 -1.27 -29.52 2.55
C SER A 49 -2.03 -28.32 2.01
N PHE A 50 -3.19 -28.01 2.59
CA PHE A 50 -3.98 -26.86 2.16
C PHE A 50 -3.17 -25.56 2.23
N PHE A 51 -2.38 -25.41 3.30
CA PHE A 51 -1.51 -24.25 3.48
C PHE A 51 -0.43 -24.17 2.40
N ASN A 52 0.33 -25.24 2.16
CA ASN A 52 1.42 -25.23 1.17
C ASN A 52 0.92 -24.98 -0.25
N ALA A 53 -0.26 -25.53 -0.59
CA ALA A 53 -0.89 -25.26 -1.88
C ALA A 53 -1.34 -23.81 -2.03
N THR A 54 -1.76 -23.15 -0.95
CA THR A 54 -2.39 -21.81 -1.00
C THR A 54 -1.52 -20.69 -0.44
N ALA A 55 -0.27 -20.96 -0.06
CA ALA A 55 0.63 -20.02 0.62
C ALA A 55 0.75 -18.68 -0.13
N LEU A 56 0.94 -18.73 -1.45
CA LEU A 56 1.00 -17.52 -2.28
C LEU A 56 -0.29 -16.70 -2.21
N VAL A 57 -1.47 -17.34 -2.22
CA VAL A 57 -2.75 -16.62 -2.07
C VAL A 57 -2.81 -15.92 -0.73
N TRP A 58 -2.34 -16.55 0.35
CA TRP A 58 -2.28 -15.93 1.68
C TRP A 58 -1.31 -14.75 1.73
N ILE A 59 -0.17 -14.80 1.03
CA ILE A 59 0.72 -13.64 0.86
C ILE A 59 -0.04 -12.48 0.19
N GLY A 60 -0.80 -12.78 -0.87
CA GLY A 60 -1.68 -11.80 -1.53
C GLY A 60 -2.69 -11.17 -0.56
N VAL A 61 -3.36 -11.99 0.27
CA VAL A 61 -4.31 -11.53 1.29
C VAL A 61 -3.63 -10.62 2.33
N VAL A 62 -2.47 -11.02 2.84
CA VAL A 62 -1.73 -10.23 3.83
C VAL A 62 -1.35 -8.87 3.26
N PHE A 63 -0.81 -8.80 2.05
CA PHE A 63 -0.49 -7.52 1.43
C PHE A 63 -1.73 -6.69 1.07
N ALA A 64 -2.84 -7.33 0.71
CA ALA A 64 -4.10 -6.64 0.47
C ALA A 64 -4.65 -5.94 1.71
N ILE A 65 -4.30 -6.42 2.90
CA ILE A 65 -4.66 -5.80 4.18
C ILE A 65 -3.59 -4.80 4.63
N ALA A 66 -2.31 -5.17 4.56
CA ALA A 66 -1.23 -4.40 5.13
C ALA A 66 -0.92 -3.12 4.36
N LEU A 67 -0.85 -3.16 3.03
CA LEU A 67 -0.48 -1.99 2.23
C LEU A 67 -1.46 -0.82 2.40
N PRO A 68 -2.80 -1.02 2.46
CA PRO A 68 -3.74 0.05 2.78
C PRO A 68 -3.56 0.65 4.17
N LEU A 69 -3.13 -0.13 5.16
CA LEU A 69 -2.87 0.36 6.52
C LEU A 69 -1.67 1.31 6.58
N CYS A 70 -0.74 1.18 5.63
CA CYS A 70 0.41 2.07 5.44
C CYS A 70 0.06 3.40 4.77
N VAL A 71 -1.20 3.62 4.37
CA VAL A 71 -1.65 4.91 3.81
C VAL A 71 -2.33 5.74 4.89
N PRO A 72 -1.96 7.03 5.06
CA PRO A 72 -2.68 7.92 5.97
C PRO A 72 -4.15 8.03 5.58
N PRO A 73 -5.10 7.89 6.53
CA PRO A 73 -6.50 8.08 6.20
C PRO A 73 -6.75 9.55 5.83
N VAL A 74 -7.57 9.80 4.80
CA VAL A 74 -7.90 11.16 4.32
C VAL A 74 -8.41 12.05 5.46
N SER A 75 -9.20 11.49 6.38
CA SER A 75 -9.72 12.19 7.57
C SER A 75 -8.63 12.77 8.47
N LEU A 76 -7.38 12.29 8.40
CA LEU A 76 -6.28 12.83 9.18
C LEU A 76 -5.90 14.25 8.75
N ALA A 77 -6.17 14.63 7.49
CA ALA A 77 -5.89 15.97 6.96
C ALA A 77 -6.71 17.06 7.65
N ARG A 78 -7.94 16.70 8.07
CA ARG A 78 -8.89 17.60 8.74
C ARG A 78 -8.89 17.43 10.25
N LYS A 79 -8.16 16.45 10.77
CA LYS A 79 -8.14 16.21 12.21
C LYS A 79 -7.26 17.26 12.89
N THR A 80 -7.86 18.00 13.79
CA THR A 80 -7.20 19.01 14.60
C THR A 80 -6.93 18.49 16.00
N ALA A 81 -5.74 18.76 16.51
CA ALA A 81 -5.40 18.58 17.91
C ALA A 81 -5.77 19.84 18.71
N GLN A 82 -6.07 19.65 20.00
CA GLN A 82 -6.26 20.77 20.90
C GLN A 82 -4.89 21.36 21.24
N VAL A 83 -4.69 22.63 20.90
CA VAL A 83 -3.47 23.39 21.15
C VAL A 83 -3.85 24.69 21.88
N PRO A 84 -3.07 25.16 22.86
CA PRO A 84 -3.32 26.44 23.52
C PRO A 84 -3.38 27.60 22.50
N VAL A 85 -4.43 28.42 22.58
CA VAL A 85 -4.72 29.48 21.57
C VAL A 85 -3.57 30.46 21.38
N GLU A 86 -2.85 30.78 22.47
CA GLU A 86 -1.76 31.76 22.48
C GLU A 86 -0.52 31.30 21.69
N SER A 87 -0.29 29.99 21.59
CA SER A 87 0.85 29.41 20.89
C SER A 87 0.46 28.67 19.60
N ALA A 88 -0.84 28.54 19.32
CA ALA A 88 -1.33 27.77 18.20
C ALA A 88 -1.00 28.44 16.87
N LEU A 89 -0.38 27.67 15.97
CA LEU A 89 -0.34 28.03 14.56
C LEU A 89 -1.75 27.98 13.98
N PRO A 90 -2.08 28.84 13.01
CA PRO A 90 -3.41 28.83 12.41
C PRO A 90 -3.65 27.51 11.67
N PHE A 91 -4.90 27.04 11.68
CA PHE A 91 -5.32 25.95 10.81
C PHE A 91 -5.50 26.49 9.39
N SER A 92 -4.87 25.86 8.39
CA SER A 92 -4.99 26.28 6.99
C SER A 92 -5.90 25.34 6.22
N GLU A 93 -6.97 25.91 5.66
CA GLU A 93 -7.91 25.19 4.81
C GLU A 93 -7.25 24.69 3.53
N THR A 94 -6.38 25.51 2.91
CA THR A 94 -5.68 25.11 1.69
C THR A 94 -4.67 23.99 1.96
N THR A 95 -3.96 24.03 3.10
CA THR A 95 -3.05 22.95 3.52
C THR A 95 -3.80 21.64 3.73
N ALA A 96 -4.97 21.69 4.36
CA ALA A 96 -5.80 20.52 4.57
C ALA A 96 -6.31 19.93 3.24
N GLN A 97 -6.77 20.78 2.32
CA GLN A 97 -7.18 20.35 0.97
C GLN A 97 -6.04 19.68 0.19
N ARG A 98 -4.82 20.22 0.26
CA ARG A 98 -3.63 19.59 -0.37
C ARG A 98 -3.34 18.21 0.24
N ALA A 99 -3.45 18.08 1.55
CA ALA A 99 -3.23 16.83 2.25
C ALA A 99 -4.30 15.78 1.93
N GLU A 100 -5.57 16.17 1.83
CA GLU A 100 -6.66 15.31 1.37
C GLU A 100 -6.41 14.79 -0.04
N LEU A 101 -6.13 15.71 -0.98
CA LEU A 101 -5.84 15.39 -2.37
C LEU A 101 -4.71 14.37 -2.49
N LEU A 102 -3.60 14.60 -1.79
CA LEU A 102 -2.44 13.71 -1.85
C LEU A 102 -2.75 12.35 -1.20
N ALA A 103 -3.45 12.32 -0.06
CA ALA A 103 -3.88 11.08 0.58
C ALA A 103 -4.85 10.27 -0.30
N GLU A 104 -5.79 10.90 -0.99
CA GLU A 104 -6.72 10.24 -1.92
C GLU A 104 -6.00 9.64 -3.13
N LYS A 105 -5.07 10.39 -3.71
CA LYS A 105 -4.25 9.91 -4.83
C LYS A 105 -3.37 8.73 -4.42
N THR A 106 -2.71 8.83 -3.27
CA THR A 106 -1.93 7.71 -2.71
C THR A 106 -2.81 6.50 -2.43
N THR A 107 -3.99 6.69 -1.84
CA THR A 107 -4.94 5.59 -1.57
C THR A 107 -5.37 4.90 -2.86
N THR A 108 -5.65 5.67 -3.92
CA THR A 108 -6.03 5.13 -5.23
C THR A 108 -4.89 4.33 -5.86
N PHE A 109 -3.67 4.88 -5.85
CA PHE A 109 -2.47 4.20 -6.33
C PHE A 109 -2.22 2.87 -5.59
N ILE A 110 -2.33 2.86 -4.27
CA ILE A 110 -2.15 1.65 -3.46
C ILE A 110 -3.25 0.63 -3.73
N ALA A 111 -4.51 1.05 -3.85
CA ALA A 111 -5.61 0.13 -4.16
C ALA A 111 -5.43 -0.57 -5.52
N GLN A 112 -4.96 0.18 -6.54
CA GLN A 112 -4.64 -0.36 -7.86
C GLN A 112 -3.46 -1.33 -7.82
N THR A 113 -2.38 -0.95 -7.13
CA THR A 113 -1.18 -1.78 -6.95
C THR A 113 -1.51 -3.08 -6.23
N VAL A 114 -2.27 -3.01 -5.13
CA VAL A 114 -2.74 -4.18 -4.37
C VAL A 114 -3.54 -5.14 -5.26
N PHE A 115 -4.51 -4.62 -6.01
CA PHE A 115 -5.32 -5.44 -6.89
C PHE A 115 -4.49 -6.13 -7.98
N ALA A 116 -3.61 -5.37 -8.65
CA ALA A 116 -2.75 -5.92 -9.70
C ALA A 116 -1.76 -6.95 -9.15
N MET A 117 -1.10 -6.66 -8.04
CA MET A 117 -0.17 -7.57 -7.39
C MET A 117 -0.85 -8.86 -6.94
N THR A 118 -2.03 -8.75 -6.31
CA THR A 118 -2.80 -9.91 -5.87
C THR A 118 -3.20 -10.78 -7.06
N THR A 119 -3.55 -10.17 -8.19
CA THR A 119 -3.86 -10.90 -9.42
C THR A 119 -2.65 -11.68 -9.92
N CYS A 120 -1.46 -11.06 -9.95
CA CYS A 120 -0.22 -11.75 -10.33
C CYS A 120 0.13 -12.91 -9.38
N VAL A 121 -0.01 -12.69 -8.07
CA VAL A 121 0.26 -13.72 -7.05
C VAL A 121 -0.74 -14.88 -7.15
N CYS A 122 -2.02 -14.60 -7.33
CA CYS A 122 -3.06 -15.61 -7.52
C CYS A 122 -2.84 -16.41 -8.81
N LEU A 123 -2.49 -15.74 -9.90
CA LEU A 123 -2.12 -16.39 -11.16
C LEU A 123 -0.89 -17.30 -10.96
N THR A 124 0.14 -16.80 -10.27
CA THR A 124 1.33 -17.58 -9.90
C THR A 124 0.93 -18.86 -9.16
N ALA A 125 0.12 -18.73 -8.11
CA ALA A 125 -0.33 -19.87 -7.29
C ALA A 125 -1.05 -20.95 -8.12
N VAL A 126 -1.95 -20.54 -9.01
CA VAL A 126 -2.68 -21.47 -9.87
C VAL A 126 -1.75 -22.18 -10.84
N CYS A 127 -0.86 -21.43 -11.50
CA CYS A 127 0.01 -21.96 -12.55
C CYS A 127 1.14 -22.86 -12.02
N THR A 128 1.59 -22.67 -10.78
CA THR A 128 2.67 -23.49 -10.20
C THR A 128 2.16 -24.73 -9.49
N VAL A 129 0.91 -24.73 -9.01
CA VAL A 129 0.36 -25.81 -8.18
C VAL A 129 -0.58 -26.75 -8.96
N VAL A 130 -1.25 -26.26 -10.01
CA VAL A 130 -2.21 -27.07 -10.80
C VAL A 130 -1.55 -27.52 -12.12
N PRO A 131 -1.20 -28.81 -12.27
CA PRO A 131 -0.38 -29.30 -13.39
C PRO A 131 -1.12 -29.33 -14.73
N ASP A 132 -2.45 -29.43 -14.72
CA ASP A 132 -3.27 -29.56 -15.93
C ASP A 132 -3.51 -28.23 -16.67
N ILE A 133 -2.93 -27.13 -16.17
CA ILE A 133 -3.04 -25.83 -16.82
C ILE A 133 -1.84 -25.69 -17.74
N PRO A 134 -2.04 -25.69 -19.08
CA PRO A 134 -0.96 -25.45 -20.04
C PRO A 134 -0.58 -23.97 -19.97
N PHE A 135 0.13 -23.58 -18.91
CA PHE A 135 0.57 -22.23 -18.70
C PHE A 135 2.05 -22.15 -19.02
N SER A 136 2.37 -21.40 -20.06
CA SER A 136 3.76 -21.12 -20.40
C SER A 136 4.40 -20.28 -19.29
N GLY A 137 5.53 -20.72 -18.73
CA GLY A 137 6.31 -19.91 -17.78
C GLY A 137 6.62 -18.50 -18.32
N PHE A 138 6.67 -18.32 -19.65
CA PHE A 138 6.79 -17.01 -20.29
C PHE A 138 5.61 -16.08 -19.99
N LEU A 139 4.38 -16.58 -19.94
CA LEU A 139 3.20 -15.76 -19.60
C LEU A 139 3.28 -15.25 -18.16
N LEU A 140 3.82 -16.05 -17.25
CA LEU A 140 3.99 -15.65 -15.86
C LEU A 140 5.04 -14.54 -15.74
N VAL A 141 6.18 -14.71 -16.40
CA VAL A 141 7.23 -13.68 -16.49
C VAL A 141 6.69 -12.40 -17.12
N ALA A 142 5.96 -12.51 -18.24
CA ALA A 142 5.33 -11.38 -18.90
C ALA A 142 4.32 -10.66 -17.98
N ALA A 143 3.52 -11.41 -17.19
CA ALA A 143 2.57 -10.82 -16.24
C ALA A 143 3.29 -10.01 -15.14
N TRP A 144 4.38 -10.54 -14.58
CA TRP A 144 5.18 -9.82 -13.57
C TRP A 144 5.93 -8.60 -14.15
N ILE A 145 6.42 -8.69 -15.39
CA ILE A 145 6.98 -7.53 -16.10
C ILE A 145 5.89 -6.48 -16.33
N ALA A 146 4.72 -6.88 -16.82
CA ALA A 146 3.59 -5.98 -17.06
C ALA A 146 3.13 -5.29 -15.76
N PHE A 147 3.06 -6.04 -14.66
CA PHE A 147 2.80 -5.48 -13.33
C PHE A 147 3.85 -4.44 -12.92
N THR A 148 5.14 -4.76 -13.08
CA THR A 148 6.24 -3.86 -12.72
C THR A 148 6.16 -2.57 -13.54
N VAL A 149 6.00 -2.68 -14.85
CA VAL A 149 5.83 -1.54 -15.76
C VAL A 149 4.58 -0.74 -15.39
N PHE A 150 3.47 -1.40 -15.07
CA PHE A 150 2.25 -0.75 -14.60
C PHE A 150 2.50 0.08 -13.34
N VAL A 151 3.13 -0.48 -12.31
CA VAL A 151 3.45 0.23 -11.05
C VAL A 151 4.38 1.42 -11.33
N MET A 152 5.40 1.26 -12.18
CA MET A 152 6.28 2.35 -12.57
C MET A 152 5.52 3.50 -13.25
N ILE A 153 4.69 3.18 -14.24
CA ILE A 153 3.87 4.17 -14.94
C ILE A 153 2.94 4.89 -13.96
N GLN A 154 2.25 4.14 -13.08
CA GLN A 154 1.36 4.73 -12.09
C GLN A 154 2.12 5.59 -11.06
N GLY A 155 3.32 5.19 -10.64
CA GLY A 155 4.16 5.96 -9.73
C GLY A 155 4.65 7.28 -10.35
N VAL A 156 5.06 7.25 -11.62
CA VAL A 156 5.40 8.46 -12.39
C VAL A 156 4.18 9.37 -12.53
N ARG A 157 3.03 8.82 -12.91
CA ARG A 157 1.77 9.57 -13.02
C ARG A 157 1.35 10.18 -11.69
N LEU A 158 1.43 9.43 -10.60
CA LEU A 158 1.14 9.90 -9.25
C LEU A 158 2.03 11.10 -8.91
N THR A 159 3.34 10.98 -9.13
CA THR A 159 4.31 12.05 -8.83
C THR A 159 4.04 13.31 -9.64
N LEU A 160 3.91 13.18 -10.96
CA LEU A 160 3.71 14.31 -11.87
C LEU A 160 2.38 15.03 -11.64
N THR A 161 1.29 14.26 -11.50
CA THR A 161 -0.04 14.86 -11.30
C THR A 161 -0.21 15.39 -9.88
N SER A 162 0.38 14.78 -8.85
CA SER A 162 0.29 15.29 -7.49
C SER A 162 1.00 16.63 -7.36
N ALA A 163 2.21 16.75 -7.91
CA ALA A 163 2.95 18.01 -7.89
C ALA A 163 2.20 19.13 -8.62
N LYS A 164 1.59 18.82 -9.77
CA LYS A 164 0.78 19.78 -10.54
C LYS A 164 -0.49 20.20 -9.78
N ASP A 165 -1.27 19.24 -9.32
CA ASP A 165 -2.60 19.50 -8.75
C ASP A 165 -2.49 20.12 -7.37
N VAL A 166 -1.48 19.75 -6.57
CA VAL A 166 -1.15 20.47 -5.34
C VAL A 166 -0.84 21.92 -5.68
N LYS A 167 0.11 22.22 -6.58
CA LYS A 167 0.45 23.61 -6.94
C LYS A 167 -0.71 24.44 -7.49
N ALA A 168 -1.75 23.81 -8.05
CA ALA A 168 -2.93 24.50 -8.55
C ALA A 168 -3.83 25.06 -7.44
N ILE A 169 -3.76 24.52 -6.22
CA ILE A 169 -4.48 25.06 -5.06
C ILE A 169 -3.80 26.38 -4.65
N PRO A 170 -4.53 27.51 -4.55
CA PRO A 170 -3.95 28.78 -4.13
C PRO A 170 -3.53 28.72 -2.66
N THR A 171 -2.47 29.45 -2.30
CA THR A 171 -1.98 29.55 -0.92
C THR A 171 -2.79 30.59 -0.15
N ASP A 172 -3.44 30.19 0.95
CA ASP A 172 -4.15 31.11 1.85
C ASP A 172 -3.20 31.83 2.82
N HIS A 173 -3.70 32.84 3.54
CA HIS A 173 -2.89 33.60 4.49
C HIS A 173 -2.35 32.72 5.62
N ASP A 174 -3.17 31.81 6.13
CA ASP A 174 -2.79 30.89 7.21
C ASP A 174 -1.67 29.93 6.78
N GLU A 175 -1.70 29.44 5.54
CA GLU A 175 -0.64 28.64 4.92
C GLU A 175 0.66 29.44 4.83
N GLN A 176 0.61 30.73 4.51
CA GLN A 176 1.81 31.58 4.49
C GLN A 176 2.42 31.75 5.88
N VAL A 177 1.59 31.99 6.90
CA VAL A 177 2.04 32.08 8.30
C VAL A 177 2.67 30.77 8.74
N ARG A 178 1.99 29.65 8.48
CA ARG A 178 2.49 28.29 8.78
C ARG A 178 3.80 28.00 8.05
N ASN A 179 3.90 28.30 6.76
CA ASN A 179 5.12 28.03 5.97
C ASN A 179 6.34 28.79 6.52
N LYS A 180 6.15 29.99 7.08
CA LYS A 180 7.24 30.74 7.73
C LYS A 180 7.68 30.05 9.04
N ALA A 181 6.72 29.63 9.87
CA ALA A 181 7.00 28.96 11.14
C ALA A 181 7.60 27.56 10.96
N LEU A 182 7.08 26.78 10.00
CA LEU A 182 7.39 25.37 9.78
C LEU A 182 8.48 25.13 8.72
N ARG A 183 9.18 26.18 8.27
CA ARG A 183 10.09 26.13 7.11
C ARG A 183 11.11 24.99 7.17
N PHE A 184 11.58 24.65 8.38
CA PHE A 184 12.57 23.60 8.62
C PHE A 184 12.02 22.39 9.39
N ALA A 185 10.72 22.35 9.66
CA ALA A 185 10.09 21.26 10.41
C ALA A 185 9.94 19.97 9.58
N GLY A 186 9.93 20.08 8.25
CA GLY A 186 9.70 18.95 7.35
C GLY A 186 10.89 18.02 7.15
N GLY A 187 10.67 16.72 7.33
CA GLY A 187 11.67 15.66 7.09
C GLY A 187 11.16 14.53 6.19
N MET A 188 11.48 13.29 6.56
CA MET A 188 11.14 12.04 5.85
C MET A 188 9.66 11.62 6.02
N GLY A 189 8.71 12.54 5.80
CA GLY A 189 7.27 12.28 5.89
C GLY A 189 6.68 12.40 7.31
N VAL A 190 7.49 12.84 8.28
CA VAL A 190 7.07 13.14 9.64
C VAL A 190 7.67 14.47 10.08
N TYR A 191 6.99 15.13 11.03
CA TYR A 191 7.50 16.27 11.77
C TYR A 191 6.96 16.25 13.20
N ASN A 192 7.50 17.09 14.07
CA ASN A 192 7.07 17.24 15.45
C ASN A 192 6.94 18.73 15.75
N GLU A 193 5.70 19.23 15.77
CA GLU A 193 5.39 20.60 16.17
C GLU A 193 4.14 20.61 17.06
N PRO A 194 4.29 20.71 18.39
CA PRO A 194 3.16 20.78 19.33
C PRO A 194 2.26 21.99 19.12
N ALA A 195 2.81 23.10 18.61
CA ALA A 195 2.06 24.32 18.33
C ALA A 195 1.17 24.22 17.07
N ASP A 196 1.41 23.24 16.19
CA ASP A 196 0.62 23.07 14.97
C ASP A 196 -0.61 22.20 15.24
N PRO A 197 -1.84 22.70 15.18
CA PRO A 197 -3.03 21.89 15.43
C PRO A 197 -3.26 20.82 14.35
N MET A 198 -2.64 20.90 13.17
CA MET A 198 -2.84 19.91 12.11
C MET A 198 -2.10 18.60 12.40
N CYS A 199 -2.79 17.47 12.22
CA CYS A 199 -2.21 16.14 12.37
C CYS A 199 -1.47 15.65 11.11
N MET A 200 -1.79 16.23 9.96
CA MET A 200 -1.18 15.93 8.67
C MET A 200 -1.17 17.19 7.81
N ALA A 201 -0.05 17.46 7.15
CA ALA A 201 0.14 18.63 6.31
C ALA A 201 0.93 18.31 5.05
N VAL A 202 0.90 19.24 4.11
CA VAL A 202 1.80 19.27 2.95
C VAL A 202 2.61 20.56 3.06
N PHE A 203 3.93 20.44 3.06
CA PHE A 203 4.81 21.61 3.17
C PHE A 203 5.23 22.12 1.80
N SER A 204 5.37 23.43 1.68
CA SER A 204 5.81 24.10 0.44
C SER A 204 7.18 23.63 -0.05
N THR A 205 8.08 23.24 0.86
CA THR A 205 9.40 22.69 0.51
C THR A 205 9.33 21.30 -0.13
N ASN A 206 8.25 20.56 0.09
CA ASN A 206 8.04 19.20 -0.40
C ASN A 206 6.56 18.96 -0.77
N PRO A 207 6.06 19.59 -1.85
CA PRO A 207 4.63 19.60 -2.18
C PRO A 207 4.08 18.22 -2.62
N SER A 208 4.95 17.24 -2.86
CA SER A 208 4.58 15.87 -3.24
C SER A 208 4.57 14.90 -2.06
N LYS A 209 4.78 15.36 -0.82
CA LYS A 209 4.89 14.50 0.36
C LYS A 209 3.87 14.89 1.43
N LEU A 210 3.21 13.88 1.98
CA LEU A 210 2.46 14.02 3.23
C LEU A 210 3.45 14.07 4.40
N GLN A 211 3.22 15.00 5.32
CA GLN A 211 3.98 15.14 6.55
C GLN A 211 3.03 14.87 7.72
N ILE A 212 3.36 13.89 8.54
CA ILE A 212 2.56 13.50 9.71
C ILE A 212 3.09 14.18 10.97
N ASN A 213 2.23 14.86 11.71
CA ASN A 213 2.62 15.50 12.96
C ASN A 213 2.62 14.48 14.12
N THR A 214 3.80 14.16 14.61
CA THR A 214 4.02 13.20 15.70
C THR A 214 3.88 13.81 17.10
N ALA A 215 3.78 15.14 17.20
CA ALA A 215 3.42 15.81 18.45
C ALA A 215 2.03 15.38 18.95
N HIS A 216 1.16 14.99 18.03
CA HIS A 216 -0.23 14.66 18.31
C HIS A 216 -0.51 13.17 18.26
N GLU A 217 -1.40 12.73 19.15
CA GLU A 217 -1.79 11.32 19.25
C GLU A 217 -2.31 10.71 17.94
N PRO A 218 -3.14 11.40 17.13
CA PRO A 218 -3.62 10.83 15.87
C PRO A 218 -2.49 10.50 14.88
N GLY A 219 -1.47 11.36 14.78
CA GLY A 219 -0.31 11.10 13.94
C GLY A 219 0.52 9.92 14.45
N ARG A 220 0.76 9.83 15.76
CA ARG A 220 1.44 8.68 16.38
C ARG A 220 0.68 7.36 16.18
N ARG A 221 -0.64 7.37 16.39
CA ARG A 221 -1.50 6.18 16.19
C ARG A 221 -1.44 5.68 14.75
N TYR A 222 -1.41 6.60 13.77
CA TYR A 222 -1.21 6.23 12.37
C TYR A 222 0.14 5.54 12.14
N LEU A 223 1.24 6.11 12.65
CA LEU A 223 2.57 5.52 12.48
C LEU A 223 2.69 4.16 13.16
N TRP A 224 2.10 3.99 14.35
CA TRP A 224 2.01 2.68 15.02
C TRP A 224 1.25 1.66 14.18
N ARG A 225 0.09 2.03 13.63
CA ARG A 225 -0.69 1.16 12.74
C ARG A 225 0.12 0.74 11.52
N MET A 226 0.83 1.67 10.88
CA MET A 226 1.71 1.39 9.75
C MET A 226 2.86 0.45 10.16
N GLY A 227 3.54 0.72 11.28
CA GLY A 227 4.64 -0.10 11.78
C GLY A 227 4.19 -1.54 12.10
N ILE A 228 3.05 -1.70 12.77
CA ILE A 228 2.46 -3.02 13.07
C ILE A 228 2.12 -3.76 11.78
N ALA A 229 1.50 -3.09 10.80
CA ALA A 229 1.16 -3.71 9.53
C ALA A 229 2.38 -4.23 8.77
N LEU A 230 3.46 -3.42 8.72
CA LEU A 230 4.72 -3.82 8.08
C LEU A 230 5.40 -4.97 8.83
N ALA A 231 5.53 -4.87 10.15
CA ALA A 231 6.15 -5.91 10.97
C ALA A 231 5.39 -7.24 10.87
N ALA A 232 4.06 -7.21 10.95
CA ALA A 232 3.23 -8.41 10.80
C ALA A 232 3.37 -9.04 9.41
N SER A 233 3.44 -8.22 8.35
CA SER A 233 3.63 -8.73 6.98
C SER A 233 5.00 -9.39 6.80
N ILE A 234 6.06 -8.77 7.31
CA ILE A 234 7.42 -9.32 7.25
C ILE A 234 7.49 -10.63 8.04
N ALA A 235 6.97 -10.64 9.27
CA ALA A 235 6.95 -11.83 10.12
C ALA A 235 6.17 -12.99 9.44
N PHE A 236 5.06 -12.68 8.77
CA PHE A 236 4.29 -13.66 8.01
C PHE A 236 5.08 -14.23 6.82
N CYS A 237 5.74 -13.38 6.03
CA CYS A 237 6.57 -13.84 4.91
C CYS A 237 7.76 -14.69 5.40
N VAL A 238 8.39 -14.31 6.52
CA VAL A 238 9.48 -15.09 7.14
C VAL A 238 8.95 -16.44 7.63
N LEU A 239 7.77 -16.47 8.27
CA LEU A 239 7.13 -17.71 8.68
C LEU A 239 6.91 -18.65 7.50
N ILE A 240 6.37 -18.15 6.38
CA ILE A 240 6.20 -18.96 5.16
C ILE A 240 7.53 -19.47 4.61
N ALA A 241 8.60 -18.68 4.65
CA ALA A 241 9.88 -19.07 4.09
C ALA A 241 10.60 -20.17 4.90
N VAL A 242 10.35 -20.23 6.21
CA VAL A 242 10.99 -21.16 7.16
C VAL A 242 10.15 -22.42 7.41
N LEU A 243 8.84 -22.36 7.15
CA LEU A 243 7.98 -23.55 7.05
C LEU A 243 8.23 -24.31 5.75
#